data_AF-A0AAN6XIT1-F1
#
_entry.id   AF-A0AAN6XIT1-F1
#
_cell.length_a   1.000
_cell.length_b   1.000
_cell.length_c   1.000
_cell.angle_alpha   90.00
_cell.angle_beta   90.00
_cell.angle_gamma   90.00
#
_symmetry.space_group_name_H-M   'P 1'
#
loop_
_entity.id
_entity.type
_entity.pdbx_description
1 polymer ?
#
loop_
_entity_poly.entity_id
_entity_poly.type
_entity_poly.pdbx_seq_one_letter_code
_entity_poly.pdbx_strand_id
1 'polypeptide(L)'
;MSDKDTIAQLRRELEELRREKEEERREKEEVKARVAQERRELEEAKAREAQERCEKERLQLEHRQTTFLEYLHNYHRHLYNALQLTDTSRSSTGYTKVVGKYYPKRLRPWTNFADVLHPRYFDLIQKIYSQSRPFEPAIATKSYRAGLSRRLAGNEQAVVRFKGVAVEDPVWNILEVLAKHKEAGEEYQYPKFRFANLNLRELT
;
A
#
# COMPACT_ATOMS: atom_id res chain seq x y z
N MET A 1 60.42 7.86 -69.98
CA MET A 1 59.99 8.07 -68.58
C MET A 1 60.39 6.82 -67.82
N SER A 2 61.09 6.96 -66.70
CA SER A 2 61.80 5.86 -66.02
C SER A 2 60.84 5.02 -65.17
N ASP A 3 60.94 3.69 -65.19
CA ASP A 3 60.13 2.77 -64.36
C ASP A 3 60.13 3.14 -62.87
N LYS A 4 61.20 3.79 -62.40
CA LYS A 4 61.31 4.32 -61.03
C LYS A 4 60.32 5.44 -60.72
N ASP A 5 60.01 6.30 -61.70
CA ASP A 5 59.06 7.40 -61.52
C ASP A 5 57.62 6.86 -61.46
N THR A 6 57.31 5.83 -62.26
CA THR A 6 56.01 5.16 -62.26
C THR A 6 55.76 4.42 -60.94
N ILE A 7 56.77 3.75 -60.38
CA ILE A 7 56.69 3.10 -59.06
C ILE A 7 56.53 4.14 -57.94
N ALA A 8 57.21 5.28 -58.03
CA ALA A 8 57.08 6.35 -57.05
C ALA A 8 55.69 6.99 -57.07
N GLN A 9 55.09 7.12 -58.25
CA GLN A 9 53.75 7.67 -58.45
C GLN A 9 52.66 6.72 -57.92
N LEU A 10 52.77 5.42 -58.21
CA LEU A 10 51.86 4.39 -57.66
C LEU A 10 51.94 4.27 -56.13
N ARG A 11 53.12 4.49 -55.53
CA ARG A 11 53.27 4.50 -54.07
C ARG A 11 52.53 5.67 -53.42
N ARG A 12 52.55 6.85 -54.04
CA ARG A 12 51.80 8.02 -53.57
C ARG A 12 50.29 7.80 -53.67
N GLU A 13 49.81 7.29 -54.79
CA GLU A 13 48.39 6.94 -54.96
C GLU A 13 47.92 5.91 -53.93
N LEU A 14 48.71 4.87 -53.65
CA LEU A 14 48.38 3.87 -52.62
C LEU A 14 48.36 4.47 -51.20
N GLU A 15 49.20 5.47 -50.92
CA GLU A 15 49.26 6.13 -49.63
C GLU A 15 48.09 7.12 -49.44
N GLU A 16 47.70 7.83 -50.50
CA GLU A 16 46.48 8.66 -50.52
C GLU A 16 45.21 7.81 -50.36
N LEU A 17 45.07 6.71 -51.12
CA LEU A 17 43.96 5.76 -50.98
C LEU A 17 43.87 5.16 -49.57
N ARG A 18 45.02 4.90 -48.93
CA ARG A 18 45.05 4.41 -47.54
C ARG A 18 44.59 5.47 -46.55
N ARG A 19 44.98 6.74 -46.75
CA ARG A 19 44.53 7.86 -45.91
C ARG A 19 43.03 8.07 -46.05
N GLU A 20 42.51 8.14 -47.27
CA GLU A 20 41.07 8.29 -47.52
C GLU A 20 40.26 7.15 -46.89
N LYS A 21 40.72 5.91 -47.01
CA LYS A 21 40.04 4.75 -46.41
C LYS A 21 40.10 4.75 -44.88
N GLU A 22 41.17 5.26 -44.29
CA GLU A 22 41.29 5.38 -42.85
C GLU A 22 40.43 6.53 -42.31
N GLU A 23 40.35 7.64 -43.03
CA GLU A 23 39.48 8.78 -42.72
C GLU A 23 38.00 8.37 -42.82
N GLU A 24 37.60 7.69 -43.89
CA GLU A 24 36.25 7.13 -44.05
C GLU A 24 35.91 6.10 -42.94
N ARG A 25 36.90 5.33 -42.48
CA ARG A 25 36.72 4.43 -41.33
C ARG A 25 36.49 5.18 -40.03
N ARG A 26 37.25 6.25 -39.77
CA ARG A 26 37.10 7.07 -38.57
C ARG A 26 35.74 7.76 -38.55
N GLU A 27 35.32 8.33 -39.68
CA GLU A 27 33.98 8.92 -39.81
C GLU A 27 32.88 7.89 -39.56
N LYS A 28 32.99 6.68 -40.13
CA LYS A 28 32.03 5.59 -39.86
C LYS A 28 32.02 5.15 -38.39
N GLU A 29 33.17 5.11 -37.73
CA GLU A 29 33.28 4.77 -36.30
C GLU A 29 32.69 5.87 -35.42
N GLU A 30 32.94 7.14 -35.73
CA GLU A 30 32.35 8.30 -35.04
C GLU A 30 30.83 8.34 -35.20
N VAL A 31 30.31 8.14 -36.42
CA VAL A 31 28.87 8.07 -36.67
C VAL A 31 28.25 6.91 -35.90
N LYS A 32 28.89 5.73 -35.88
CA LYS A 32 28.41 4.58 -35.08
C LYS A 32 28.43 4.89 -33.59
N ALA A 33 29.46 5.56 -33.09
CA ALA A 33 29.56 5.95 -31.68
C ALA A 33 28.44 6.95 -31.31
N ARG A 34 28.20 7.96 -32.16
CA ARG A 34 27.11 8.94 -31.97
C ARG A 34 25.74 8.27 -31.97
N VAL A 35 25.48 7.38 -32.94
CA VAL A 35 24.21 6.63 -33.02
C VAL A 35 24.03 5.70 -31.81
N ALA A 36 25.11 5.06 -31.35
CA ALA A 36 25.06 4.21 -30.16
C ALA A 36 24.79 5.03 -28.89
N GLN A 37 25.38 6.22 -28.76
CA GLN A 37 25.13 7.13 -27.66
C GLN A 37 23.68 7.64 -27.67
N GLU A 38 23.19 8.10 -28.82
CA GLU A 38 21.81 8.58 -28.98
C GLU A 38 20.79 7.47 -28.67
N ARG A 39 21.08 6.23 -29.06
CA ARG A 39 20.25 5.07 -28.69
C ARG A 39 20.22 4.83 -27.18
N ARG A 40 21.36 4.93 -26.49
CA ARG A 40 21.42 4.78 -25.02
C ARG A 40 20.65 5.90 -24.33
N GLU A 41 20.84 7.14 -24.75
CA GLU A 41 20.11 8.29 -24.20
C GLU A 41 18.60 8.14 -24.39
N LEU A 42 18.15 7.67 -25.57
CA LEU A 42 16.75 7.40 -25.84
C LEU A 42 16.20 6.25 -24.98
N GLU A 43 16.98 5.18 -24.79
CA GLU A 43 16.58 4.04 -23.96
C GLU A 43 16.47 4.42 -22.47
N GLU A 44 17.44 5.19 -21.95
CA GLU A 44 17.36 5.73 -20.61
C GLU A 44 16.18 6.69 -20.44
N ALA A 45 15.92 7.55 -21.43
CA ALA A 45 14.77 8.45 -21.39
C ALA A 45 13.45 7.67 -21.34
N LYS A 46 13.31 6.61 -22.15
CA LYS A 46 12.14 5.72 -22.11
C LYS A 46 12.00 4.97 -20.79
N ALA A 47 13.12 4.50 -20.22
CA ALA A 47 13.12 3.83 -18.92
C ALA A 47 12.68 4.78 -17.80
N ARG A 48 13.20 6.02 -17.79
CA ARG A 48 12.79 7.08 -16.86
C ARG A 48 11.30 7.40 -17.01
N GLU A 49 10.81 7.61 -18.22
CA GLU A 49 9.39 7.90 -18.48
C GLU A 49 8.47 6.73 -18.05
N ALA A 50 8.89 5.49 -18.30
CA ALA A 50 8.14 4.31 -17.87
C ALA A 50 8.09 4.20 -16.34
N GLN A 51 9.20 4.49 -15.66
CA GLN A 51 9.25 4.51 -14.20
C GLN A 51 8.36 5.62 -13.63
N GLU A 52 8.42 6.83 -14.18
CA GLU A 52 7.56 7.95 -13.76
C GLU A 52 6.07 7.64 -13.95
N ARG A 53 5.70 7.02 -15.09
CA ARG A 53 4.33 6.56 -15.31
C ARG A 53 3.88 5.55 -14.25
N CYS A 54 4.71 4.53 -14.00
CA CYS A 54 4.41 3.51 -12.99
C CYS A 54 4.28 4.11 -11.59
N GLU A 55 5.16 5.03 -11.20
CA GLU A 55 5.07 5.71 -9.92
C GLU A 55 3.83 6.58 -9.81
N LYS A 56 3.49 7.32 -10.87
CA LYS A 56 2.28 8.14 -10.92
C LYS A 56 1.02 7.30 -10.79
N GLU A 57 0.93 6.18 -11.51
CA GLU A 57 -0.19 5.24 -11.39
C GLU A 57 -0.30 4.66 -9.98
N ARG A 58 0.83 4.26 -9.38
CA ARG A 58 0.89 3.78 -8.00
C ARG A 58 0.37 4.84 -7.03
N LEU A 59 0.84 6.09 -7.14
CA LEU A 59 0.39 7.19 -6.29
C LEU A 59 -1.11 7.47 -6.48
N GLN A 60 -1.61 7.44 -7.71
CA GLN A 60 -3.04 7.59 -7.97
C GLN A 60 -3.86 6.50 -7.29
N LEU A 61 -3.41 5.23 -7.35
CA LEU A 61 -4.07 4.13 -6.66
C LEU A 61 -4.05 4.29 -5.14
N GLU A 62 -2.95 4.78 -4.58
CA GLU A 62 -2.81 5.00 -3.13
C GLU A 62 -3.69 6.14 -2.59
N HIS A 63 -3.95 7.15 -3.42
CA HIS A 63 -4.80 8.30 -3.08
C HIS A 63 -6.26 8.13 -3.50
N ARG A 64 -6.60 7.10 -4.27
CA ARG A 64 -7.99 6.80 -4.65
C ARG A 64 -8.77 6.28 -3.45
N GLN A 65 -10.02 6.71 -3.32
CA GLN A 65 -10.96 6.10 -2.37
C GLN A 65 -11.16 4.60 -2.64
N THR A 66 -11.38 3.84 -1.57
CA THR A 66 -11.41 2.39 -1.60
C THR A 66 -12.85 1.85 -1.59
N THR A 67 -13.05 0.72 -2.27
CA THR A 67 -14.24 -0.12 -2.07
C THR A 67 -14.21 -0.75 -0.69
N PHE A 68 -15.34 -1.32 -0.25
CA PHE A 68 -15.40 -2.05 1.02
C PHE A 68 -14.35 -3.16 1.15
N LEU A 69 -14.13 -3.96 0.11
CA LEU A 69 -13.16 -5.06 0.17
C LEU A 69 -11.71 -4.56 0.18
N GLU A 70 -11.38 -3.56 -0.64
CA GLU A 70 -10.06 -2.91 -0.61
C GLU A 70 -9.80 -2.27 0.76
N TYR A 71 -10.83 -1.63 1.36
CA TYR A 71 -10.77 -1.04 2.69
C TYR A 71 -10.42 -2.09 3.75
N LEU A 72 -11.20 -3.18 3.84
CA LEU A 72 -10.94 -4.27 4.78
C LEU A 72 -9.55 -4.89 4.58
N HIS A 73 -9.13 -5.09 3.32
CA HIS A 73 -7.80 -5.62 3.00
C HIS A 73 -6.70 -4.70 3.54
N ASN A 74 -6.80 -3.40 3.28
CA ASN A 74 -5.82 -2.41 3.73
C ASN A 74 -5.74 -2.35 5.26
N TYR A 75 -6.90 -2.38 5.94
CA TYR A 75 -6.96 -2.42 7.39
C TYR A 75 -6.32 -3.66 7.99
N HIS A 76 -6.67 -4.83 7.48
CA HIS A 76 -6.10 -6.08 7.96
C HIS A 76 -4.58 -6.13 7.72
N ARG A 77 -4.14 -5.76 6.51
CA ARG A 77 -2.73 -5.81 6.11
C ARG A 77 -1.87 -4.80 6.87
N HIS A 78 -2.34 -3.56 6.98
CA HIS A 78 -1.52 -2.45 7.46
C HIS A 78 -1.75 -2.11 8.93
N LEU A 79 -2.98 -2.23 9.44
CA LEU A 79 -3.33 -1.73 10.77
C LEU A 79 -3.50 -2.80 11.82
N TYR A 80 -4.23 -3.87 11.53
CA TYR A 80 -4.41 -4.95 12.50
C TYR A 80 -3.06 -5.57 12.92
N ASN A 81 -2.15 -5.73 11.97
CA ASN A 81 -0.81 -6.26 12.21
C ASN A 81 0.19 -5.20 12.74
N ALA A 82 -0.26 -3.97 13.05
CA ALA A 82 0.61 -2.90 13.52
C ALA A 82 0.83 -2.92 15.04
N LEU A 83 0.07 -3.72 15.80
CA LEU A 83 0.25 -3.83 17.25
C LEU A 83 1.59 -4.48 17.57
N GLN A 84 2.49 -3.69 18.16
CA GLN A 84 3.78 -4.17 18.64
C GLN A 84 3.79 -4.08 20.16
N LEU A 85 4.12 -5.17 20.83
CA LEU A 85 4.22 -5.20 22.29
C LEU A 85 5.60 -4.73 22.75
N THR A 86 5.67 -4.14 23.95
CA THR A 86 6.96 -3.86 24.60
C THR A 86 7.62 -5.16 25.07
N ASP A 87 8.89 -5.08 25.47
CA ASP A 87 9.59 -6.18 26.11
C ASP A 87 8.79 -6.77 27.29
N THR A 88 8.59 -8.08 27.26
CA THR A 88 7.90 -8.86 28.27
C THR A 88 8.59 -8.84 29.63
N SER A 89 9.88 -8.47 29.71
CA SER A 89 10.63 -8.33 30.98
C SER A 89 9.97 -7.39 32.00
N ARG A 90 9.15 -6.44 31.53
CA ARG A 90 8.39 -5.49 32.37
C ARG A 90 6.92 -5.86 32.54
N SER A 91 6.52 -7.05 32.09
CA SER A 91 5.14 -7.52 32.25
C SER A 91 4.84 -7.83 33.71
N SER A 92 3.60 -7.58 34.10
CA SER A 92 3.09 -7.98 35.41
C SER A 92 3.07 -9.51 35.50
N THR A 93 3.93 -10.08 36.33
CA THR A 93 3.99 -11.54 36.59
C THR A 93 3.05 -11.99 37.73
N GLY A 94 2.24 -11.08 38.25
CA GLY A 94 1.34 -11.34 39.39
C GLY A 94 -0.01 -11.92 39.00
N TYR A 95 -0.57 -12.75 39.87
CA TYR A 95 -1.96 -13.18 39.78
C TYR A 95 -2.89 -12.08 40.29
N THR A 96 -3.90 -11.71 39.50
CA THR A 96 -4.94 -10.78 39.98
C THR A 96 -5.86 -11.51 40.94
N LYS A 97 -6.00 -11.02 42.18
CA LYS A 97 -6.94 -11.59 43.15
C LYS A 97 -8.37 -11.46 42.61
N VAL A 98 -9.00 -12.59 42.32
CA VAL A 98 -10.37 -12.68 41.77
C VAL A 98 -11.45 -12.84 42.85
N VAL A 99 -11.05 -12.93 44.13
CA VAL A 99 -11.98 -13.08 45.25
C VAL A 99 -12.94 -11.89 45.30
N GLY A 100 -14.24 -12.17 45.32
CA GLY A 100 -15.30 -11.15 45.36
C GLY A 100 -15.68 -10.54 44.00
N LYS A 101 -14.97 -10.88 42.90
CA LYS A 101 -15.34 -10.41 41.56
C LYS A 101 -16.37 -11.35 40.93
N TYR A 102 -17.43 -10.78 40.37
CA TYR A 102 -18.41 -11.53 39.59
C TYR A 102 -17.84 -11.81 38.19
N TYR A 103 -17.73 -13.08 37.81
CA TYR A 103 -17.36 -13.49 36.46
C TYR A 103 -18.25 -14.65 35.99
N PRO A 104 -18.49 -14.78 34.67
CA PRO A 104 -19.27 -15.88 34.14
C PRO A 104 -18.61 -17.22 34.47
N LYS A 105 -19.33 -18.11 35.16
CA LYS A 105 -18.84 -19.48 35.45
C LYS A 105 -18.82 -20.37 34.21
N ARG A 106 -19.54 -20.00 33.16
CA ARG A 106 -19.63 -20.72 31.89
C ARG A 106 -19.72 -19.72 30.75
N LEU A 107 -18.91 -19.93 29.72
CA LEU A 107 -19.04 -19.26 28.43
C LEU A 107 -19.92 -20.13 27.53
N ARG A 108 -20.88 -19.53 26.82
CA ARG A 108 -21.67 -20.25 25.81
C ARG A 108 -21.00 -20.08 24.44
N PRO A 109 -20.84 -21.16 23.66
CA PRO A 109 -20.34 -21.05 22.30
C PRO A 109 -21.33 -20.25 21.45
N TRP A 110 -20.82 -19.34 20.62
CA TRP A 110 -21.62 -18.56 19.68
C TRP A 110 -21.78 -19.32 18.37
N THR A 111 -22.54 -20.41 18.41
CA THR A 111 -22.56 -21.44 17.35
C THR A 111 -23.13 -20.96 16.02
N ASN A 112 -24.00 -19.94 16.01
CA ASN A 112 -24.61 -19.44 14.77
C ASN A 112 -23.84 -18.28 14.12
N PHE A 113 -22.80 -17.74 14.75
CA PHE A 113 -22.13 -16.56 14.22
C PHE A 113 -21.34 -16.89 12.96
N ALA A 114 -20.41 -17.83 13.03
CA ALA A 114 -19.50 -18.13 11.93
C ALA A 114 -20.23 -18.67 10.70
N ASP A 115 -21.21 -19.55 10.91
CA ASP A 115 -21.84 -20.29 9.81
C ASP A 115 -23.05 -19.56 9.20
N VAL A 116 -23.72 -18.69 9.98
CA VAL A 116 -25.00 -18.09 9.56
C VAL A 116 -24.96 -16.57 9.58
N LEU A 117 -24.64 -15.97 10.73
CA LEU A 117 -24.74 -14.52 10.89
C LEU A 117 -23.65 -13.79 10.11
N HIS A 118 -22.40 -14.24 10.21
CA HIS A 118 -21.26 -13.58 9.60
C HIS A 118 -21.36 -13.53 8.07
N PRO A 119 -21.56 -14.65 7.34
CA PRO A 119 -21.72 -14.60 5.88
C PRO A 119 -22.90 -13.72 5.46
N ARG A 120 -24.06 -13.88 6.13
CA ARG A 120 -25.26 -13.10 5.82
C ARG A 120 -25.04 -11.60 5.96
N TYR A 121 -24.45 -11.15 7.07
CA TYR A 121 -24.20 -9.71 7.26
C TYR A 121 -23.07 -9.21 6.37
N PHE A 122 -22.04 -10.02 6.15
CA PHE A 122 -20.94 -9.67 5.25
C PHE A 122 -21.44 -9.46 3.82
N ASP A 123 -22.24 -10.38 3.29
CA ASP A 123 -22.81 -10.30 1.94
C ASP A 123 -23.76 -9.09 1.81
N LEU A 124 -24.56 -8.84 2.84
CA LEU A 124 -25.43 -7.67 2.89
C LEU A 124 -24.63 -6.36 2.81
N ILE A 125 -23.63 -6.23 3.67
CA ILE A 125 -22.74 -5.07 3.70
C ILE A 125 -22.05 -4.94 2.33
N GLN A 126 -21.44 -6.01 1.82
CA GLN A 126 -20.78 -6.01 0.52
C GLN A 126 -21.72 -5.58 -0.62
N LYS A 127 -22.98 -6.04 -0.61
CA LYS A 127 -24.00 -5.63 -1.59
C LYS A 127 -24.25 -4.13 -1.54
N ILE A 128 -24.44 -3.57 -0.35
CA ILE A 128 -24.66 -2.12 -0.15
C ILE A 128 -23.48 -1.30 -0.70
N TYR A 129 -22.25 -1.77 -0.50
CA TYR A 129 -21.05 -1.05 -0.96
C TYR A 129 -20.61 -1.38 -2.39
N SER A 130 -21.26 -2.33 -3.07
CA SER A 130 -20.79 -2.86 -4.35
C SER A 130 -20.61 -1.80 -5.46
N GLN A 131 -21.38 -0.72 -5.40
CA GLN A 131 -21.38 0.36 -6.41
C GLN A 131 -20.64 1.63 -5.96
N SER A 132 -20.03 1.64 -4.77
CA SER A 132 -19.44 2.87 -4.21
C SER A 132 -18.03 2.67 -3.66
N ARG A 133 -17.28 3.77 -3.59
CA ARG A 133 -15.95 3.84 -2.97
C ARG A 133 -15.97 4.89 -1.84
N PRO A 134 -16.76 4.71 -0.78
CA PRO A 134 -16.94 5.75 0.23
C PRO A 134 -15.79 5.78 1.24
N PHE A 135 -14.88 4.80 1.19
CA PHE A 135 -13.86 4.62 2.20
C PHE A 135 -12.57 5.35 1.86
N GLU A 136 -11.82 5.66 2.90
CA GLU A 136 -10.57 6.39 2.78
C GLU A 136 -9.54 5.66 1.90
N PRO A 137 -8.60 6.43 1.30
CA PRO A 137 -7.56 5.84 0.47
C PRO A 137 -6.54 4.99 1.25
N ALA A 138 -5.82 4.14 0.52
CA ALA A 138 -4.81 3.26 1.13
C ALA A 138 -3.73 4.05 1.89
N ILE A 139 -3.35 5.25 1.43
CA ILE A 139 -2.36 6.10 2.11
C ILE A 139 -2.77 6.48 3.54
N ALA A 140 -4.07 6.62 3.83
CA ALA A 140 -4.56 6.92 5.17
C ALA A 140 -4.23 5.77 6.14
N THR A 141 -4.52 4.52 5.74
CA THR A 141 -4.20 3.34 6.55
C THR A 141 -2.69 3.18 6.82
N LYS A 142 -1.84 3.52 5.85
CA LYS A 142 -0.38 3.55 6.05
C LYS A 142 0.04 4.63 7.05
N SER A 143 -0.61 5.79 7.01
CA SER A 143 -0.35 6.90 7.93
C SER A 143 -0.74 6.54 9.36
N TYR A 144 -1.92 5.92 9.54
CA TYR A 144 -2.35 5.38 10.83
C TYR A 144 -1.38 4.33 11.36
N ARG A 145 -0.89 3.42 10.50
CA ARG A 145 0.11 2.40 10.87
C ARG A 145 1.38 3.06 11.40
N ALA A 146 1.92 4.04 10.67
CA ALA A 146 3.10 4.79 11.10
C ALA A 146 2.86 5.48 12.45
N GLY A 147 1.65 5.97 12.71
CA GLY A 147 1.26 6.55 13.99
C GLY A 147 1.11 5.53 15.14
N LEU A 148 0.72 4.29 14.84
CA LEU A 148 0.60 3.20 15.81
C LEU A 148 1.98 2.62 16.17
N SER A 149 2.82 2.33 15.17
CA SER A 149 4.16 1.75 15.37
C SER A 149 5.13 2.63 16.17
N ARG A 150 4.85 3.93 16.35
CA ARG A 150 5.67 4.82 17.19
C ARG A 150 5.64 4.47 18.67
N ARG A 151 4.63 3.71 19.14
CA ARG A 151 4.47 3.38 20.55
C ARG A 151 4.24 1.89 20.71
N LEU A 152 5.21 1.22 21.32
CA LEU A 152 5.04 -0.17 21.75
C LEU A 152 3.97 -0.24 22.84
N ALA A 153 3.09 -1.24 22.74
CA ALA A 153 2.05 -1.50 23.71
C ALA A 153 2.66 -2.19 24.94
N GLY A 154 2.98 -1.38 25.94
CA GLY A 154 3.47 -1.83 27.24
C GLY A 154 2.50 -1.66 28.40
N ASN A 155 1.33 -1.07 28.15
CA ASN A 155 0.28 -0.87 29.14
C ASN A 155 -1.08 -0.88 28.46
N GLU A 156 -2.14 -0.94 29.28
CA GLU A 156 -3.52 -0.96 28.81
C GLU A 156 -3.86 0.26 27.95
N GLN A 157 -3.36 1.45 28.30
CA GLN A 157 -3.64 2.68 27.55
C GLN A 157 -3.13 2.63 26.11
N ALA A 158 -1.99 1.98 25.87
CA ALA A 158 -1.47 1.78 24.52
C ALA A 158 -2.34 0.81 23.71
N VAL A 159 -2.89 -0.23 24.36
CA VAL A 159 -3.83 -1.17 23.74
C VAL A 159 -5.17 -0.49 23.44
N VAL A 160 -5.68 0.34 24.35
CA VAL A 160 -6.90 1.14 24.14
C VAL A 160 -6.76 2.03 22.91
N ARG A 161 -5.61 2.73 22.78
CA ARG A 161 -5.34 3.54 21.58
C ARG A 161 -5.33 2.69 20.31
N PHE A 162 -4.66 1.55 20.33
CA PHE A 162 -4.65 0.65 19.18
C PHE A 162 -6.06 0.20 18.80
N LYS A 163 -6.88 -0.21 19.79
CA LYS A 163 -8.26 -0.64 19.60
C LYS A 163 -9.10 0.46 18.94
N GLY A 164 -8.98 1.71 19.41
CA GLY A 164 -9.66 2.86 18.80
C GLY A 164 -9.35 2.97 17.31
N VAL A 165 -8.08 3.14 16.98
CA VAL A 165 -7.63 3.43 15.61
C VAL A 165 -7.79 2.24 14.65
N ALA A 166 -7.49 1.01 15.12
CA ALA A 166 -7.42 -0.16 14.24
C ALA A 166 -8.74 -0.96 14.17
N VAL A 167 -9.66 -0.75 15.12
CA VAL A 167 -10.89 -1.56 15.22
C VAL A 167 -12.15 -0.70 15.36
N GLU A 168 -12.19 0.26 16.29
CA GLU A 168 -13.44 1.00 16.56
C GLU A 168 -13.75 2.07 15.51
N ASP A 169 -12.82 2.99 15.24
CA ASP A 169 -13.00 4.03 14.22
C ASP A 169 -13.32 3.45 12.83
N PRO A 170 -12.65 2.36 12.38
CA PRO A 170 -12.95 1.76 11.08
C PRO A 170 -14.33 1.11 11.01
N VAL A 171 -14.76 0.48 12.12
CA VAL A 171 -16.12 -0.06 12.24
C VAL A 171 -17.13 1.07 12.23
N TRP A 172 -16.85 2.20 12.89
CA TRP A 172 -17.70 3.39 12.82
C TRP A 172 -17.86 3.92 11.40
N ASN A 173 -16.78 4.01 10.63
CA ASN A 173 -16.85 4.44 9.23
C ASN A 173 -17.76 3.56 8.37
N ILE A 174 -17.74 2.24 8.61
CA ILE A 174 -18.67 1.30 7.96
C ILE A 174 -20.11 1.59 8.44
N LEU A 175 -20.33 1.67 9.76
CA LEU A 175 -21.67 1.88 10.31
C LEU A 175 -22.32 3.21 9.90
N GLU A 176 -21.54 4.28 9.77
CA GLU A 176 -22.04 5.59 9.32
C GLU A 176 -22.64 5.52 7.91
N VAL A 177 -21.97 4.81 7.00
CA VAL A 177 -22.49 4.69 5.62
C VAL A 177 -23.69 3.73 5.59
N LEU A 178 -23.70 2.67 6.41
CA LEU A 178 -24.88 1.81 6.56
C LEU A 178 -26.09 2.58 7.12
N ALA A 179 -25.87 3.49 8.08
CA ALA A 179 -26.93 4.34 8.63
C ALA A 179 -27.55 5.25 7.55
N LYS A 180 -26.72 5.89 6.72
CA LYS A 180 -27.19 6.70 5.57
C LYS A 180 -27.98 5.88 4.56
N HIS A 181 -27.58 4.64 4.29
CA HIS A 181 -28.32 3.75 3.38
C HIS A 181 -29.67 3.29 3.96
N LYS A 182 -29.76 3.12 5.29
CA LYS A 182 -31.02 2.81 5.98
C LYS A 182 -32.02 3.96 5.86
N GLU A 183 -31.56 5.20 5.97
CA GLU A 183 -32.39 6.40 5.80
C GLU A 183 -32.91 6.56 4.36
N ALA A 184 -32.19 6.00 3.38
CA ALA A 184 -32.54 6.03 1.96
C ALA A 184 -33.57 4.97 1.51
N GLY A 185 -34.04 4.09 2.41
CA GLY A 185 -35.29 3.32 2.19
C GLY A 185 -35.19 1.81 1.93
N GLU A 186 -34.07 1.14 2.22
CA GLU A 186 -34.06 -0.34 2.23
C GLU A 186 -34.19 -0.91 3.66
N GLU A 187 -35.22 -1.74 3.86
CA GLU A 187 -35.61 -2.36 5.13
C GLU A 187 -34.57 -3.37 5.62
N TYR A 188 -33.49 -2.89 6.24
CA TYR A 188 -32.52 -3.73 6.92
C TYR A 188 -32.63 -3.50 8.44
N GLN A 189 -33.16 -4.50 9.16
CA GLN A 189 -33.15 -4.52 10.62
C GLN A 189 -31.74 -4.83 11.13
N TYR A 190 -30.91 -3.80 11.27
CA TYR A 190 -29.69 -3.90 12.07
C TYR A 190 -30.02 -3.75 13.55
N PRO A 191 -29.43 -4.57 14.44
CA PRO A 191 -29.41 -4.25 15.86
C PRO A 191 -28.80 -2.86 16.04
N LYS A 192 -29.44 -2.01 16.86
CA LYS A 192 -28.90 -0.69 17.18
C LYS A 192 -27.65 -0.89 18.05
N PHE A 193 -26.47 -0.90 17.43
CA PHE A 193 -25.21 -0.99 18.15
C PHE A 193 -24.85 0.39 18.72
N ARG A 194 -24.57 0.44 20.03
CA ARG A 194 -23.96 1.60 20.69
C ARG A 194 -22.61 1.13 21.22
N PHE A 195 -21.51 1.51 20.58
CA PHE A 195 -20.18 1.29 21.15
C PHE A 195 -20.00 2.31 22.27
N ALA A 196 -20.03 1.83 23.51
CA ALA A 196 -19.76 2.65 24.68
C ALA A 196 -18.24 2.87 24.78
N ASN A 197 -17.72 3.80 23.98
CA ASN A 197 -16.36 4.30 24.13
C ASN A 197 -16.30 5.81 23.91
N LEU A 198 -17.08 6.51 24.73
CA LEU A 198 -16.75 7.86 25.19
C LEU A 198 -16.88 7.79 26.70
N ASN A 199 -15.86 8.23 27.42
CA ASN A 199 -15.82 8.26 28.88
C ASN A 199 -17.14 8.77 29.48
N LEU A 200 -18.01 7.85 29.90
CA LEU A 200 -19.04 8.12 30.90
C LEU A 200 -18.43 7.73 32.25
N ARG A 201 -17.48 8.56 32.70
CA ARG A 201 -17.28 8.65 34.14
C ARG A 201 -18.57 9.22 34.72
N GLU A 202 -19.24 8.37 35.47
CA GLU A 202 -20.15 8.71 36.56
C GLU A 202 -21.54 9.23 36.15
N LEU A 203 -22.44 8.28 35.88
CA LEU A 203 -23.81 8.36 36.36
C LEU A 203 -23.96 7.38 37.52
N THR A 204 -23.62 7.87 38.72
CA THR A 204 -24.26 7.59 40.02
C THR A 204 -23.88 8.72 40.95
#